data_AF-A0AB36YB39-F1
#
_entry.id   AF-A0AB36YB39-F1
#
_cell.length_a   1.000
_cell.length_b   1.000
_cell.length_c   1.000
_cell.angle_alpha   90.00
_cell.angle_beta   90.00
_cell.angle_gamma   90.00
#
_symmetry.space_group_name_H-M   'P 1'
#
loop_
_entity.id
_entity.type
_entity.pdbx_description
1 polymer ?
#
loop_
_entity_poly.entity_id
_entity_poly.type
_entity_poly.pdbx_seq_one_letter_code
_entity_poly.pdbx_strand_id
1 'polypeptide(L)'
;MNATHALPKTIAQQIAARAEVIRIAEPYMGRMLTILSLTMPTMTMTRHEGHVSIETSYPPEVQGALDRIQVMCSEAVRRYLEREGFVYGSMYGGDLKSHGAYDIHD
;
A
#
# COMPACT_ATOMS: atom_id res chain seq x y z
N MET A 1 29.51 -13.67 -2.76
CA MET A 1 29.10 -12.38 -2.16
C MET A 1 28.24 -12.70 -0.95
N ASN A 2 28.61 -12.22 0.24
CA ASN A 2 28.01 -12.60 1.52
C ASN A 2 26.53 -12.19 1.60
N ALA A 3 25.63 -13.16 1.76
CA ALA A 3 24.29 -12.89 2.24
C ALA A 3 24.39 -12.47 3.71
N THR A 4 24.32 -11.17 3.96
CA THR A 4 24.20 -10.63 5.32
C THR A 4 22.84 -11.08 5.87
N HIS A 5 22.80 -12.23 6.53
CA HIS A 5 21.65 -12.65 7.30
C HIS A 5 21.41 -11.62 8.39
N ALA A 6 20.45 -10.72 8.18
CA ALA A 6 19.98 -9.81 9.21
C ALA A 6 19.53 -10.66 10.40
N LEU A 7 20.09 -10.41 11.59
CA LEU A 7 19.66 -11.06 12.82
C LEU A 7 18.14 -10.90 13.00
N PRO A 8 17.43 -11.93 13.47
CA PRO A 8 15.98 -11.87 13.65
C PRO A 8 15.61 -10.72 14.60
N LYS A 9 14.76 -9.81 14.14
CA LYS A 9 14.27 -8.67 14.92
C LYS A 9 13.39 -9.17 16.08
N THR A 10 13.57 -8.60 17.26
CA THR A 10 12.72 -8.92 18.43
C THR A 10 11.27 -8.50 18.16
N ILE A 11 10.31 -9.09 18.89
CA ILE A 11 8.89 -8.71 18.80
C ILE A 11 8.70 -7.21 19.05
N ALA A 12 9.43 -6.65 20.02
CA ALA A 12 9.39 -5.21 20.31
C ALA A 12 9.85 -4.35 19.12
N GLN A 13 10.89 -4.77 18.40
CA GLN A 13 11.37 -4.09 17.19
C GLN A 13 10.35 -4.16 16.05
N GLN A 14 9.66 -5.29 15.89
CA GLN A 14 8.61 -5.45 14.89
C GLN A 14 7.39 -4.56 15.20
N ILE A 15 6.98 -4.47 16.48
CA ILE A 15 5.89 -3.59 16.91
C ILE A 15 6.25 -2.11 16.66
N ALA A 16 7.46 -1.70 17.07
CA ALA A 16 7.93 -0.33 16.86
C ALA A 16 7.97 0.03 15.36
N ALA A 17 8.43 -0.90 14.51
CA ALA A 17 8.49 -0.67 13.09
C ALA A 17 7.10 -0.58 12.42
N ARG A 18 6.11 -1.35 12.89
CA ARG A 18 4.71 -1.21 12.44
C ARG A 18 4.13 0.16 12.79
N ALA A 19 4.38 0.67 14.01
CA ALA A 19 3.94 2.01 14.40
C ALA A 19 4.58 3.10 13.51
N GLU A 20 5.84 2.94 13.16
CA GLU A 20 6.56 3.88 12.30
C GLU A 20 6.08 3.82 10.84
N VAL A 21 5.77 2.63 10.31
CA VAL A 21 5.11 2.48 9.01
C VAL A 21 3.78 3.23 8.96
N ILE A 22 2.96 3.11 10.01
CA ILE A 22 1.70 3.86 10.12
C ILE A 22 1.98 5.36 10.08
N ARG A 23 2.91 5.84 10.92
CA ARG A 23 3.30 7.26 10.99
C ARG A 23 3.79 7.82 9.64
N ILE A 24 4.52 7.01 8.86
CA ILE A 24 4.97 7.38 7.51
C ILE A 24 3.80 7.41 6.52
N ALA A 25 2.86 6.47 6.62
CA ALA A 25 1.73 6.33 5.70
C ALA A 25 0.59 7.35 5.94
N GLU A 26 0.39 7.76 7.20
CA GLU A 26 -0.65 8.70 7.64
C GLU A 26 -0.81 9.96 6.75
N PRO A 27 0.24 10.74 6.44
CA PRO A 27 0.09 11.93 5.60
C PRO A 27 -0.38 11.61 4.17
N TYR A 28 -0.04 10.44 3.63
CA TYR A 28 -0.52 10.00 2.32
C TYR A 28 -2.00 9.61 2.37
N MET A 29 -2.40 8.85 3.40
CA MET A 29 -3.80 8.50 3.62
C MET A 29 -4.66 9.76 3.83
N GLY A 30 -4.18 10.75 4.59
CA GLY A 30 -4.87 12.02 4.78
C GLY A 30 -5.07 12.81 3.47
N ARG A 31 -4.06 12.81 2.58
CA ARG A 31 -4.19 13.42 1.25
C ARG A 31 -5.20 12.68 0.37
N MET A 32 -5.18 11.34 0.37
CA MET A 32 -6.16 10.54 -0.36
C MET A 32 -7.58 10.84 0.13
N LEU A 33 -7.82 10.81 1.45
CA LEU A 33 -9.12 11.13 2.05
C LEU A 33 -9.60 12.53 1.68
N THR A 34 -8.69 13.51 1.63
CA THR A 34 -9.01 14.88 1.20
C THR A 34 -9.45 14.92 -0.26
N ILE A 35 -8.76 14.21 -1.16
CA ILE A 35 -9.13 14.16 -2.58
C ILE A 35 -10.49 13.46 -2.75
N LEU A 36 -10.70 12.35 -2.04
CA LEU A 36 -11.93 11.57 -2.09
C LEU A 36 -13.13 12.36 -1.54
N SER A 37 -12.95 13.19 -0.50
CA SER A 37 -14.04 14.01 0.06
C SER A 37 -14.44 15.17 -0.83
N LEU A 38 -13.54 15.66 -1.69
CA LEU A 38 -13.79 16.75 -2.62
C LEU A 38 -14.28 16.26 -4.00
N THR A 39 -14.30 14.95 -4.24
CA THR A 39 -14.65 14.38 -5.54
C THR A 39 -15.90 13.53 -5.45
N MET A 40 -16.91 13.83 -6.29
CA MET A 40 -18.03 12.92 -6.49
C MET A 40 -17.60 11.74 -7.38
N PRO A 41 -17.67 10.49 -6.90
CA PRO A 41 -17.43 9.34 -7.75
C PRO A 41 -18.60 9.09 -8.70
N THR A 42 -18.33 8.40 -9.79
CA THR A 42 -19.36 7.76 -10.61
C THR A 42 -19.64 6.37 -10.06
N MET A 43 -20.91 6.07 -9.82
CA MET A 43 -21.35 4.73 -9.43
C MET A 43 -22.06 4.06 -10.59
N THR A 44 -21.58 2.90 -11.01
CA THR A 44 -22.17 2.08 -12.06
C THR A 44 -22.73 0.82 -11.44
N MET A 45 -24.04 0.62 -11.57
CA MET A 45 -24.71 -0.59 -11.12
C MET A 45 -24.97 -1.51 -12.31
N THR A 46 -24.42 -2.72 -12.27
CA THR A 46 -24.59 -3.71 -13.32
C THR A 46 -25.35 -4.91 -12.77
N ARG A 47 -26.35 -5.41 -13.53
CA ARG A 47 -27.09 -6.62 -13.20
C ARG A 47 -26.80 -7.69 -14.24
N HIS A 48 -26.21 -8.80 -13.82
CA HIS A 48 -25.98 -10.00 -14.65
C HIS A 48 -26.53 -11.24 -13.95
N GLU A 49 -27.43 -11.97 -14.61
CA GLU A 49 -27.97 -13.26 -14.13
C GLU A 49 -28.46 -13.28 -12.68
N GLY A 50 -29.08 -12.19 -12.21
CA GLY A 50 -29.59 -12.08 -10.84
C GLY A 50 -28.57 -11.55 -9.82
N HIS A 51 -27.30 -11.41 -10.18
CA HIS A 51 -26.28 -10.73 -9.38
C HIS A 51 -26.24 -9.23 -9.71
N VAL A 52 -26.11 -8.40 -8.66
CA VAL A 52 -25.93 -6.95 -8.76
C VAL A 52 -24.52 -6.61 -8.31
N SER A 53 -23.72 -5.98 -9.18
CA SER A 53 -22.44 -5.37 -8.83
C SER A 53 -22.57 -3.84 -8.86
N ILE A 54 -21.85 -3.18 -7.95
CA ILE A 54 -21.71 -1.73 -7.93
C ILE A 54 -20.22 -1.44 -8.06
N GLU A 55 -19.87 -0.73 -9.12
CA GLU A 55 -18.51 -0.25 -9.37
C GLU A 55 -18.47 1.25 -9.12
N THR A 56 -17.46 1.67 -8.36
CA THR A 56 -17.20 3.08 -8.07
C THR A 56 -15.97 3.49 -8.84
N SER A 57 -16.07 4.53 -9.66
CA SER A 57 -14.95 5.09 -10.41
C SER A 57 -14.80 6.58 -10.13
N TYR A 58 -13.57 7.07 -10.20
CA TYR A 58 -13.25 8.49 -10.09
C TYR A 58 -12.87 9.05 -11.46
N PRO A 59 -13.02 10.37 -11.67
CA PRO A 59 -12.47 11.03 -12.85
C PRO A 59 -10.99 10.65 -13.07
N PRO A 60 -10.52 10.49 -14.31
CA PRO A 60 -9.15 10.02 -14.59
C PRO A 60 -8.06 10.83 -13.89
N GLU A 61 -8.25 12.14 -13.74
CA GLU A 61 -7.32 13.05 -13.07
C GLU A 61 -7.23 12.76 -11.57
N VAL A 62 -8.38 12.44 -10.97
CA VAL A 62 -8.51 12.08 -9.55
C VAL A 62 -7.92 10.70 -9.31
N GLN A 63 -8.28 9.71 -10.13
CA GLN A 63 -7.70 8.38 -10.06
C GLN A 63 -6.17 8.44 -10.18
N GLY A 64 -5.66 9.16 -11.18
CA GLY A 64 -4.22 9.32 -11.36
C GLY A 64 -3.54 10.05 -10.18
N ALA A 65 -4.23 10.96 -9.49
CA ALA A 65 -3.71 11.57 -8.27
C ALA A 65 -3.63 10.58 -7.10
N LEU A 66 -4.67 9.75 -6.92
CA LEU A 66 -4.70 8.70 -5.91
C LEU A 66 -3.59 7.67 -6.14
N ASP A 67 -3.42 7.22 -7.38
CA ASP A 67 -2.38 6.25 -7.76
C ASP A 67 -0.99 6.79 -7.45
N ARG A 68 -0.70 8.06 -7.80
CA ARG A 68 0.58 8.70 -7.46
C ARG A 68 0.80 8.77 -5.95
N ILE A 69 -0.22 9.09 -5.16
CA ILE A 69 -0.11 9.14 -3.70
C ILE A 69 0.17 7.76 -3.12
N GLN A 70 -0.50 6.73 -3.63
CA GLN A 70 -0.26 5.34 -3.22
C GLN A 70 1.17 4.90 -3.54
N VAL A 71 1.68 5.19 -4.75
CA VAL A 71 3.06 4.89 -5.15
C VAL A 71 4.06 5.60 -4.24
N MET A 72 3.87 6.89 -3.96
CA MET A 72 4.74 7.64 -3.04
C MET A 72 4.70 7.07 -1.62
N CYS A 73 3.53 6.66 -1.13
CA CYS A 73 3.38 6.02 0.18
C CYS A 73 4.15 4.70 0.24
N SER A 74 3.96 3.83 -0.75
CA SER A 74 4.64 2.54 -0.85
C SER A 74 6.17 2.71 -0.90
N GLU A 75 6.66 3.68 -1.68
CA GLU A 75 8.09 3.97 -1.78
C GLU A 75 8.68 4.52 -0.47
N ALA A 76 7.96 5.39 0.23
CA ALA A 76 8.40 5.92 1.52
C ALA A 76 8.50 4.82 2.58
N VAL A 77 7.50 3.93 2.63
CA VAL A 77 7.50 2.76 3.52
C VAL A 77 8.62 1.80 3.13
N ARG A 78 8.82 1.50 1.84
CA ARG A 78 9.89 0.63 1.35
C ARG A 78 11.26 1.13 1.80
N ARG A 79 11.57 2.42 1.60
CA ARG A 79 12.85 3.02 2.02
C ARG A 79 13.08 2.94 3.53
N TYR A 80 12.04 3.15 4.33
CA TYR A 80 12.12 2.97 5.78
C TYR A 80 12.49 1.53 6.13
N LEU A 81 11.76 0.56 5.57
CA LEU A 81 11.98 -0.85 5.82
C LEU A 81 13.39 -1.29 5.44
N GLU A 82 13.87 -0.89 4.27
CA GLU A 82 15.23 -1.19 3.80
C GLU A 82 16.30 -0.60 4.71
N ARG A 83 16.15 0.66 5.13
CA ARG A 83 17.09 1.31 6.07
C ARG A 83 17.16 0.58 7.40
N GLU A 84 16.02 0.13 7.91
CA GLU A 84 15.94 -0.60 9.18
C GLU A 84 16.31 -2.09 9.04
N GLY A 85 16.65 -2.54 7.82
CA GLY A 85 17.07 -3.91 7.53
C GLY A 85 15.92 -4.92 7.55
N PHE A 86 14.69 -4.47 7.30
CA PHE A 86 13.54 -5.34 7.06
C PHE A 86 13.44 -5.68 5.57
N VAL A 87 13.05 -6.93 5.28
CA VAL A 87 12.72 -7.35 3.93
C VAL A 87 11.29 -6.92 3.63
N TYR A 88 11.09 -6.17 2.55
CA TYR A 88 9.75 -5.77 2.09
C TYR A 88 8.92 -7.04 1.84
N GLY A 89 7.80 -7.20 2.57
CA GLY A 89 6.96 -8.41 2.57
C GLY A 89 7.05 -9.27 3.83
N SER A 90 8.07 -9.11 4.70
CA SER A 90 8.20 -9.95 5.91
C SER A 90 7.48 -9.40 7.16
N MET A 91 6.97 -8.16 7.13
CA MET A 91 6.30 -7.53 8.28
C MET A 91 4.81 -7.84 8.41
N TYR A 92 4.17 -8.17 7.30
CA TYR A 92 2.76 -8.55 7.25
C TYR A 92 2.69 -10.07 7.08
N GLY A 93 3.00 -10.78 8.16
CA GLY A 93 2.71 -12.21 8.27
C GLY A 93 1.21 -12.43 8.14
N GLY A 94 0.79 -12.93 6.99
CA GLY A 94 -0.59 -13.27 6.68
C GLY A 94 -0.81 -13.23 5.19
N ASP A 95 -0.75 -14.41 4.55
CA ASP A 95 -1.40 -14.81 3.28
C ASP A 95 -1.91 -13.72 2.33
N LEU A 96 -1.11 -12.69 2.08
CA LEU A 96 -1.28 -11.83 0.93
C LEU A 96 -0.61 -12.57 -0.22
N LYS A 97 -1.41 -13.41 -0.87
CA LYS A 97 -1.20 -13.77 -2.28
C LYS A 97 -0.89 -12.49 -3.04
N SER A 98 0.40 -12.26 -3.27
CA SER A 98 0.98 -11.61 -4.44
C SER A 98 0.01 -10.69 -5.19
N HIS A 99 -0.17 -9.46 -4.72
CA HIS A 99 -0.60 -8.34 -5.58
C HIS A 99 0.44 -7.21 -5.46
N GLY A 100 1.66 -7.54 -5.84
CA GLY A 100 2.79 -6.61 -5.81
C GLY A 100 4.16 -7.28 -5.71
N ALA A 101 4.30 -8.50 -6.24
CA ALA A 101 5.61 -8.93 -6.72
C ALA A 101 5.86 -8.09 -7.97
N TYR A 102 6.64 -7.01 -7.82
CA TYR A 102 7.32 -6.46 -8.97
C TYR A 102 8.34 -7.53 -9.38
N ASP A 103 7.97 -8.35 -10.36
CA ASP A 103 8.94 -9.07 -11.17
C ASP A 103 9.87 -8.03 -11.78
N ILE A 104 11.03 -7.85 -11.17
CA ILE A 104 12.19 -7.29 -11.83
C ILE A 104 12.86 -8.48 -12.49
N HIS A 105 12.45 -8.80 -13.71
CA HIS A 105 13.28 -9.59 -14.60
C HIS A 105 14.41 -8.70 -15.12
N ASP A 106 15.65 -9.17 -14.96
CA ASP A 106 16.85 -8.66 -15.63
C ASP A 106 16.65 -8.52 -17.15
#